data_AF-A0A6G7YAH5-F1
#
_entry.id   AF-A0A6G7YAH5-F1
#
_cell.length_a   1.000
_cell.length_b   1.000
_cell.length_c   1.000
_cell.angle_alpha   90.00
_cell.angle_beta   90.00
_cell.angle_gamma   90.00
#
_symmetry.space_group_name_H-M   'P 1'
#
loop_
_entity.id
_entity.type
_entity.pdbx_description
1 polymer ?
#
loop_
_entity_poly.entity_id
_entity_poly.type
_entity_poly.pdbx_seq_one_letter_code
_entity_poly.pdbx_strand_id
1 'polypeptide(L)'
;MPLRLDDFYRDADAPGLPHAHGIVDWDDPATWDGDAAVAALRSLLRDGHAEVPTYSIAESRRTGSRTLDLQGRPLIIAEGIFALDLLPLALAAGLPVTPLYLDRDRTLVAALRLRRDLAQHRKPPAVLLRRGWALWRAQPAQRERAVAAGFAPTSMRAATRTLAGGAG
;
A
#
# COMPACT_ATOMS: atom_id res chain seq x y z
N MET A 1 1.13 8.75 12.00
CA MET A 1 1.89 7.70 11.27
C MET A 1 0.90 7.07 10.30
N PRO A 2 1.25 6.79 9.03
CA PRO A 2 0.29 6.20 8.10
C PRO A 2 -0.03 4.74 8.48
N LEU A 3 -1.22 4.29 8.13
CA LEU A 3 -1.57 2.88 8.06
C LEU A 3 -0.93 2.28 6.81
N ARG A 4 0.05 1.40 6.99
CA ARG A 4 0.74 0.74 5.89
C ARG A 4 -0.06 -0.49 5.47
N LEU A 5 -0.58 -0.50 4.25
CA LEU A 5 -1.36 -1.63 3.74
C LEU A 5 -0.50 -2.90 3.60
N ASP A 6 0.82 -2.75 3.42
CA ASP A 6 1.78 -3.86 3.46
C ASP A 6 1.71 -4.67 4.77
N ASP A 7 1.24 -4.10 5.89
CA ASP A 7 1.12 -4.86 7.14
C ASP A 7 -0.01 -5.90 7.09
N PHE A 8 -0.92 -5.80 6.11
CA PHE A 8 -2.10 -6.67 5.99
C PHE A 8 -1.90 -7.81 5.00
N TYR A 9 -0.68 -8.11 4.55
CA TYR A 9 -0.42 -9.36 3.83
C TYR A 9 -0.86 -10.58 4.66
N ARG A 10 -1.28 -11.62 3.94
CA ARG A 10 -1.47 -12.96 4.49
C ARG A 10 -0.10 -13.63 4.66
N ASP A 11 -0.01 -14.58 5.59
CA ASP A 11 1.21 -15.37 5.77
C ASP A 11 1.48 -16.25 4.55
N ALA A 12 2.75 -16.52 4.24
CA ALA A 12 3.15 -17.28 3.05
C ALA A 12 2.64 -18.72 2.99
N ASP A 13 2.20 -19.28 4.12
CA ASP A 13 1.60 -20.61 4.23
C ASP A 13 0.05 -20.56 4.25
N ALA A 14 -0.54 -19.38 4.06
CA ALA A 14 -1.99 -19.27 3.96
C ALA A 14 -2.52 -20.12 2.79
N PRO A 15 -3.65 -20.83 2.97
CA PRO A 15 -4.20 -21.67 1.94
C PRO A 15 -4.72 -20.83 0.76
N GLY A 16 -4.55 -21.34 -0.46
CA GLY A 16 -5.15 -20.76 -1.66
C GLY A 16 -4.46 -19.51 -2.23
N LEU A 17 -3.23 -19.20 -1.78
CA LEU A 17 -2.49 -18.06 -2.33
C LEU A 17 -2.21 -18.22 -3.84
N PRO A 18 -2.45 -17.18 -4.65
CA PRO A 18 -2.15 -17.18 -6.07
C PRO A 18 -0.63 -17.30 -6.30
N HIS A 19 -0.26 -17.98 -7.37
CA HIS A 19 1.14 -18.19 -7.76
C HIS A 19 1.37 -17.71 -9.20
N ALA A 20 2.48 -16.99 -9.40
CA ALA A 20 2.95 -16.57 -10.71
C ALA A 20 4.45 -16.84 -10.81
N HIS A 21 4.90 -17.40 -11.94
CA HIS A 21 6.31 -17.68 -12.21
C HIS A 21 7.02 -18.52 -11.11
N GLY A 22 6.30 -19.46 -10.50
CA GLY A 22 6.85 -20.40 -9.51
C GLY A 22 7.02 -19.84 -8.10
N ILE A 23 6.47 -18.65 -7.82
CA ILE A 23 6.40 -18.06 -6.48
C ILE A 23 5.00 -17.51 -6.21
N VAL A 24 4.68 -17.21 -4.95
CA VAL A 24 3.45 -16.48 -4.59
C VAL A 24 3.44 -15.13 -5.30
N ASP A 25 2.30 -14.79 -5.91
CA ASP A 25 2.07 -13.49 -6.53
C ASP A 25 1.63 -12.46 -5.47
N TRP A 26 2.60 -11.90 -4.75
CA TRP A 26 2.37 -10.89 -3.73
C TRP A 26 1.79 -9.56 -4.25
N ASP A 27 1.68 -9.38 -5.57
CA ASP A 27 1.01 -8.20 -6.13
C ASP A 27 -0.50 -8.48 -6.40
N ASP A 28 -0.98 -9.71 -6.18
CA ASP A 28 -2.39 -10.13 -6.31
C ASP A 28 -3.20 -9.80 -5.03
N PRO A 29 -4.39 -9.18 -5.14
CA PRO A 29 -5.23 -8.83 -3.99
C PRO A 29 -5.61 -10.00 -3.07
N ALA A 30 -5.63 -11.24 -3.55
CA ALA A 30 -5.92 -12.41 -2.73
C ALA A 30 -4.81 -12.70 -1.69
N THR A 31 -3.60 -12.17 -1.88
CA THR A 31 -2.51 -12.26 -0.90
C THR A 31 -2.64 -11.26 0.25
N TRP A 32 -3.65 -10.40 0.22
CA TRP A 32 -3.84 -9.29 1.13
C TRP A 32 -5.18 -9.41 1.87
N ASP A 33 -5.21 -8.99 3.13
CA ASP A 33 -6.40 -9.02 3.99
C ASP A 33 -7.07 -7.65 4.02
N GLY A 34 -7.92 -7.40 3.02
CA GLY A 34 -8.64 -6.14 2.89
C GLY A 34 -9.69 -5.90 3.96
N ASP A 35 -10.35 -6.96 4.44
CA ASP A 35 -11.36 -6.85 5.50
C ASP A 35 -10.71 -6.39 6.81
N ALA A 36 -9.55 -6.94 7.16
CA ALA A 36 -8.78 -6.50 8.31
C ALA A 36 -8.32 -5.04 8.17
N ALA A 37 -7.90 -4.62 6.97
CA ALA A 37 -7.50 -3.23 6.72
C ALA A 37 -8.67 -2.25 6.91
N VAL A 38 -9.86 -2.57 6.40
CA VAL A 38 -11.07 -1.75 6.59
C VAL A 38 -11.52 -1.75 8.05
N ALA A 39 -11.40 -2.88 8.76
CA ALA A 39 -11.69 -2.95 10.20
C ALA A 39 -10.74 -2.06 11.02
N ALA A 40 -9.44 -2.04 10.68
CA ALA A 40 -8.47 -1.14 11.30
C ALA A 40 -8.82 0.34 11.03
N LEU A 41 -9.17 0.70 9.79
CA LEU A 41 -9.59 2.05 9.45
C LEU A 41 -10.84 2.50 10.22
N ARG A 42 -11.85 1.63 10.34
CA ARG A 42 -13.04 1.91 11.16
C ARG A 42 -12.69 2.19 12.62
N SER A 43 -11.79 1.40 13.19
CA SER A 43 -11.37 1.58 14.58
C SER A 43 -10.58 2.88 14.76
N LEU A 44 -9.68 3.21 13.83
CA LEU A 44 -8.99 4.51 13.85
C LEU A 44 -9.96 5.70 13.76
N LEU A 45 -10.98 5.63 12.90
CA LEU A 45 -11.97 6.70 12.76
C LEU A 45 -12.85 6.87 13.98
N ARG A 46 -13.24 5.76 14.64
CA ARG A 46 -14.16 5.77 15.78
C ARG A 46 -13.44 6.02 17.10
N ASP A 47 -12.33 5.33 17.32
CA ASP A 47 -11.67 5.21 18.62
C ASP A 47 -10.35 5.99 18.68
N GLY A 48 -9.89 6.54 17.55
CA GLY A 48 -8.60 7.24 17.45
C GLY A 48 -7.38 6.32 17.49
N HIS A 49 -7.58 5.01 17.65
CA HIS A 49 -6.53 4.00 17.67
C HIS A 49 -7.03 2.66 17.10
N ALA A 50 -6.11 1.81 16.69
CA ALA A 50 -6.41 0.45 16.25
C ALA A 50 -5.22 -0.50 16.49
N GLU A 51 -5.51 -1.75 16.81
CA GLU A 51 -4.53 -2.82 16.72
C GLU A 51 -4.31 -3.16 15.23
N VAL A 52 -3.07 -3.00 14.76
CA VAL A 52 -2.68 -3.32 13.38
C VAL A 52 -1.62 -4.40 13.38
N PRO A 53 -1.54 -5.25 12.35
CA PRO A 53 -0.52 -6.28 12.30
C PRO A 53 0.87 -5.66 12.16
N THR A 54 1.88 -6.42 12.58
CA THR A 54 3.27 -6.17 12.20
C THR A 54 3.68 -7.30 11.26
N TYR A 55 4.05 -6.95 10.02
CA TYR A 55 4.41 -7.91 8.99
C TYR A 55 5.90 -7.89 8.67
N SER A 56 6.55 -9.06 8.73
CA SER A 56 7.93 -9.24 8.27
C SER A 56 7.91 -9.61 6.79
N ILE A 57 8.29 -8.67 5.93
CA ILE A 57 8.47 -8.96 4.49
C ILE A 57 9.60 -9.98 4.26
N ALA A 58 10.58 -10.04 5.18
CA ALA A 58 11.69 -10.98 5.06
C ALA A 58 11.23 -12.43 5.31
N GLU A 59 10.39 -12.62 6.34
CA GLU A 59 9.83 -13.94 6.68
C GLU A 59 8.53 -14.25 5.93
N SER A 60 7.97 -13.25 5.23
CA SER A 60 6.65 -13.33 4.58
C SER A 60 5.57 -13.83 5.54
N ARG A 61 5.54 -13.24 6.74
CA ARG A 61 4.65 -13.63 7.84
C ARG A 61 4.38 -12.46 8.79
N ARG A 62 3.21 -12.48 9.43
CA ARG A 62 2.87 -11.65 10.59
C ARG A 62 3.70 -12.06 11.82
N THR A 63 4.43 -11.11 12.39
CA THR A 63 5.27 -11.33 13.58
C THR A 63 4.63 -10.82 14.86
N GLY A 64 3.42 -10.25 14.78
CA GLY A 64 2.66 -9.77 15.93
C GLY A 64 1.65 -8.69 15.54
N SER A 65 1.22 -7.91 16.53
CA SER A 65 0.44 -6.69 16.35
C SER A 65 1.14 -5.49 17.00
N ARG A 66 0.67 -4.29 16.66
CA ARG A 66 1.05 -3.04 17.33
C ARG A 66 -0.14 -2.11 17.36
N THR A 67 -0.22 -1.28 18.39
CA THR A 67 -1.20 -0.21 18.44
C THR A 67 -0.77 0.93 17.52
N LEU A 68 -1.64 1.28 16.57
CA LEU A 68 -1.55 2.51 15.81
C LEU A 68 -2.50 3.52 16.46
N ASP A 69 -1.93 4.60 17.00
CA ASP A 69 -2.68 5.68 17.64
C ASP A 69 -2.51 6.97 16.84
N LEU A 70 -3.62 7.65 16.56
CA LEU A 70 -3.65 8.91 15.84
C LEU A 70 -3.08 10.06 16.66
N GLN A 71 -3.06 9.94 17.99
CA GLN A 71 -2.51 10.94 18.91
C GLN A 71 -3.15 12.31 18.66
N GLY A 72 -4.47 12.31 18.52
CA GLY A 72 -5.28 13.50 18.26
C GLY A 72 -5.16 14.08 16.84
N ARG A 73 -4.46 13.41 15.90
CA ARG A 73 -4.37 13.89 14.51
C ARG A 73 -5.70 13.71 13.79
N PRO A 74 -6.17 14.72 13.03
CA PRO A 74 -7.47 14.68 12.37
C PRO A 74 -7.47 13.83 11.08
N LEU A 75 -6.30 13.38 10.63
CA LEU A 75 -6.11 12.73 9.33
C LEU A 75 -5.49 11.34 9.48
N ILE A 76 -6.10 10.38 8.80
CA ILE A 76 -5.56 9.03 8.60
C ILE A 76 -5.07 8.93 7.15
N ILE A 77 -3.85 8.41 6.97
CA ILE A 77 -3.31 8.11 5.64
C ILE A 77 -3.16 6.59 5.56
N ALA A 78 -3.86 5.96 4.62
CA ALA A 78 -3.65 4.57 4.24
C ALA A 78 -2.80 4.52 2.96
N GLU A 79 -1.67 3.83 3.00
CA GLU A 79 -0.74 3.78 1.86
C GLU A 79 -0.32 2.35 1.51
N GLY A 80 -0.19 2.08 0.20
CA GLY A 80 0.32 0.81 -0.30
C GLY A 80 -0.18 0.51 -1.71
N ILE A 81 0.33 -0.57 -2.30
CA ILE A 81 -0.04 -0.97 -3.67
C ILE A 81 -1.52 -1.36 -3.79
N PHE A 82 -2.12 -1.87 -2.71
CA PHE A 82 -3.52 -2.26 -2.62
C PHE A 82 -4.47 -1.10 -2.35
N ALA A 83 -4.04 0.16 -2.49
CA ALA A 83 -4.94 1.30 -2.32
C ALA A 83 -6.13 1.24 -3.30
N LEU A 84 -5.88 0.80 -4.54
CA LEU A 84 -6.94 0.62 -5.55
C LEU A 84 -7.96 -0.45 -5.11
N ASP A 85 -7.48 -1.54 -4.51
CA ASP A 85 -8.32 -2.64 -4.02
C ASP A 85 -9.05 -2.30 -2.72
N LEU A 86 -8.42 -1.47 -1.87
CA LEU A 86 -9.02 -0.95 -0.64
C LEU A 86 -10.18 0.01 -0.92
N LEU A 87 -10.07 0.88 -1.94
CA LEU A 87 -11.06 1.91 -2.22
C LEU A 87 -12.50 1.38 -2.30
N PRO A 88 -12.84 0.37 -3.13
CA PRO A 88 -14.21 -0.14 -3.20
C PRO A 88 -14.68 -0.73 -1.86
N LEU A 89 -13.80 -1.40 -1.11
CA LEU A 89 -14.14 -1.95 0.22
C LEU A 89 -14.43 -0.84 1.24
N ALA A 90 -13.62 0.23 1.22
CA ALA A 90 -13.79 1.39 2.09
C ALA A 90 -15.07 2.16 1.76
N LEU A 91 -15.40 2.33 0.48
CA LEU A 91 -16.63 2.98 0.04
C LEU A 91 -17.87 2.15 0.42
N ALA A 92 -17.82 0.82 0.21
CA ALA A 92 -18.90 -0.09 0.62
C ALA A 92 -19.11 -0.10 2.14
N ALA A 93 -18.03 0.14 2.90
CA ALA A 93 -18.05 0.30 4.34
C ALA A 93 -18.51 1.69 4.82
N GLY A 94 -18.83 2.63 3.91
CA GLY A 94 -19.26 3.98 4.23
C GLY A 94 -18.14 4.88 4.80
N LEU A 95 -16.87 4.55 4.55
CA LEU A 95 -15.76 5.35 5.07
C LEU A 95 -15.56 6.62 4.24
N PRO A 96 -15.35 7.79 4.88
CA PRO A 96 -15.06 9.04 4.19
C PRO A 96 -13.62 9.01 3.67
N VAL A 97 -13.42 8.60 2.42
CA VAL A 97 -12.10 8.43 1.80
C VAL A 97 -11.86 9.41 0.66
N THR A 98 -10.66 9.96 0.61
CA THR A 98 -10.17 10.78 -0.51
C THR A 98 -9.08 10.01 -1.26
N PRO A 99 -9.38 9.41 -2.42
CA PRO A 99 -8.40 8.63 -3.17
C PRO A 99 -7.39 9.53 -3.90
N LEU A 100 -6.10 9.39 -3.55
CA LEU A 100 -5.00 10.16 -4.15
C LEU A 100 -3.98 9.22 -4.80
N TYR A 101 -3.69 9.44 -6.07
CA TYR A 101 -2.64 8.72 -6.79
C TYR A 101 -1.39 9.59 -6.84
N LEU A 102 -0.28 9.10 -6.26
CA LEU A 102 0.98 9.83 -6.29
C LEU A 102 1.66 9.69 -7.65
N ASP A 103 1.46 10.71 -8.49
CA ASP A 103 2.01 10.76 -9.84
C ASP A 103 3.47 11.23 -9.78
N ARG A 104 4.39 10.25 -9.79
CA ARG A 104 5.84 10.47 -9.79
C ARG A 104 6.44 9.94 -11.07
N ASP A 105 7.52 10.60 -11.51
CA ASP A 105 8.28 10.13 -12.67
C ASP A 105 8.72 8.67 -12.50
N ARG A 106 8.41 7.89 -13.53
CA ARG A 106 8.64 6.44 -13.57
C ARG A 106 10.10 6.02 -13.45
N THR A 107 11.01 6.81 -14.04
CA THR A 107 12.44 6.54 -13.95
C THR A 107 12.96 6.79 -12.55
N LEU A 108 12.47 7.84 -11.89
CA LEU A 108 12.80 8.12 -10.50
C LEU A 108 12.28 7.03 -9.56
N VAL A 109 11.03 6.58 -9.72
CA VAL A 109 10.45 5.50 -8.91
C VAL A 109 11.23 4.20 -9.08
N ALA A 110 11.56 3.82 -10.32
CA ALA A 110 12.34 2.63 -10.61
C ALA A 110 13.75 2.71 -9.99
N ALA A 111 14.43 3.87 -10.11
CA ALA A 111 15.75 4.08 -9.53
C ALA A 111 15.74 4.01 -7.99
N LEU A 112 14.76 4.65 -7.35
CA LEU A 112 14.61 4.60 -5.88
C LEU A 112 14.32 3.18 -5.40
N ARG A 113 13.49 2.43 -6.13
CA ARG A 113 13.17 1.02 -5.83
C ARG A 113 14.40 0.13 -5.96
N LEU A 114 15.14 0.26 -7.07
CA LEU A 114 16.38 -0.48 -7.30
C LEU A 114 17.42 -0.19 -6.20
N ARG A 115 17.62 1.07 -5.84
CA ARG A 115 18.54 1.46 -4.76
C ARG A 115 18.17 0.82 -3.42
N ARG A 116 16.88 0.85 -3.06
CA ARG A 116 16.39 0.21 -1.83
C ARG A 116 16.59 -1.29 -1.86
N ASP A 117 16.23 -1.95 -2.96
CA ASP A 117 16.33 -3.41 -3.08
C ASP A 117 17.78 -3.90 -3.08
N LEU A 118 18.70 -3.13 -3.68
CA LEU A 118 20.15 -3.38 -3.63
C LEU A 118 20.71 -3.20 -2.22
N ALA A 119 20.34 -2.11 -1.53
CA ALA A 119 20.76 -1.88 -0.14
C ALA A 119 20.25 -2.96 0.83
N GLN A 120 19.17 -3.66 0.49
CA GLN A 120 18.60 -4.74 1.28
C GLN A 120 19.13 -6.14 0.88
N HIS A 121 19.99 -6.26 -0.14
CA HIS A 121 20.53 -7.52 -0.66
C HIS A 121 19.50 -8.64 -0.89
N ARG A 122 18.22 -8.29 -1.13
CA ARG A 122 17.10 -9.24 -1.06
C ARG A 122 17.03 -10.24 -2.21
N LYS A 123 17.57 -9.91 -3.39
CA LYS A 123 17.51 -10.76 -4.60
C LYS A 123 18.72 -10.52 -5.52
N PRO A 124 19.07 -11.46 -6.41
CA PRO A 124 20.13 -11.26 -7.41
C PRO A 124 19.86 -10.01 -8.29
N PRO A 125 20.89 -9.21 -8.64
CA PRO A 125 20.72 -7.95 -9.38
C PRO A 125 19.93 -8.07 -10.70
N ALA A 126 20.10 -9.17 -11.43
CA ALA A 126 19.37 -9.42 -12.67
C ALA A 126 17.84 -9.56 -12.46
N VAL A 127 17.41 -10.15 -11.33
CA VAL A 127 15.99 -10.25 -10.97
C VAL A 127 15.41 -8.88 -10.63
N LEU A 128 16.20 -8.04 -9.94
CA LEU A 128 15.80 -6.68 -9.59
C LEU A 128 15.65 -5.80 -10.83
N LEU A 129 16.57 -5.89 -11.80
CA LEU A 129 16.47 -5.15 -13.07
C LEU A 129 15.27 -5.60 -13.91
N ARG A 130 15.03 -6.91 -14.03
CA ARG A 130 13.87 -7.44 -14.76
C ARG A 130 12.55 -6.99 -14.12
N ARG A 131 12.45 -7.08 -12.79
CA ARG A 131 11.25 -6.64 -12.05
C ARG A 131 11.07 -5.13 -12.16
N GLY A 132 12.14 -4.35 -12.00
CA GLY A 132 12.13 -2.89 -12.14
C GLY A 132 11.64 -2.44 -13.52
N TRP A 133 12.08 -3.12 -14.58
CA TRP A 133 11.62 -2.83 -15.95
C TRP A 133 10.16 -3.21 -16.19
N ALA A 134 9.70 -4.36 -15.69
CA ALA A 134 8.30 -4.76 -15.78
C ALA A 134 7.37 -3.73 -15.08
N LEU A 135 7.77 -3.27 -13.89
CA LEU A 135 7.05 -2.25 -13.13
C LEU A 135 7.04 -0.89 -13.85
N TRP A 136 8.19 -0.50 -14.42
CA TRP A 136 8.31 0.72 -15.21
C TRP A 136 7.37 0.71 -16.42
N ARG A 137 7.22 -0.45 -17.08
CA ARG A 137 6.29 -0.64 -18.20
C ARG A 137 4.82 -0.66 -17.77
N ALA A 138 4.52 -1.20 -16.59
CA ALA A 138 3.15 -1.29 -16.06
C ALA A 138 2.60 0.03 -15.51
N GLN A 139 3.47 0.99 -15.18
CA GLN A 139 3.08 2.21 -14.48
C GLN A 139 2.07 3.10 -15.24
N PRO A 140 2.12 3.30 -16.57
CA PRO A 140 1.07 4.02 -17.29
C PRO A 140 -0.31 3.37 -17.14
N ALA A 141 -0.38 2.05 -17.30
CA ALA A 141 -1.63 1.29 -17.13
C ALA A 141 -2.12 1.29 -15.67
N GLN A 142 -1.21 1.36 -14.68
CA GLN A 142 -1.59 1.55 -13.27
C GLN A 142 -2.18 2.92 -13.02
N ARG A 143 -1.59 3.98 -13.59
CA ARG A 143 -2.11 5.34 -13.50
C ARG A 143 -3.50 5.44 -14.14
N GLU A 144 -3.66 4.92 -15.35
CA GLU A 144 -4.96 4.90 -16.03
C GLU A 144 -6.03 4.18 -15.22
N ARG A 145 -5.71 3.00 -14.67
CA ARG A 145 -6.61 2.27 -13.78
C ARG A 145 -6.95 3.05 -12.51
N ALA A 146 -5.96 3.70 -11.89
CA ALA A 146 -6.20 4.51 -10.69
C ALA A 146 -7.13 5.69 -10.98
N VAL A 147 -6.88 6.42 -12.07
CA VAL A 147 -7.72 7.54 -12.50
C VAL A 147 -9.13 7.06 -12.83
N ALA A 148 -9.27 5.95 -13.55
CA ALA A 148 -10.58 5.35 -13.86
C ALA A 148 -11.33 4.89 -12.59
N ALA A 149 -10.60 4.45 -11.55
CA ALA A 149 -11.16 4.11 -10.25
C ALA A 149 -11.48 5.34 -9.37
N GLY A 150 -11.23 6.56 -9.85
CA GLY A 150 -11.56 7.81 -9.16
C GLY A 150 -10.41 8.43 -8.37
N PHE A 151 -9.18 7.93 -8.48
CA PHE A 151 -8.02 8.54 -7.82
C PHE A 151 -7.62 9.84 -8.52
N ALA A 152 -7.46 10.91 -7.73
CA ALA A 152 -6.92 12.16 -8.23
C ALA A 152 -5.38 12.07 -8.34
N PRO A 153 -4.79 12.23 -9.54
CA PRO A 153 -3.34 12.24 -9.69
C PRO A 153 -2.76 13.52 -9.07
N THR A 154 -1.76 13.37 -8.21
CA THR A 154 -1.15 14.49 -7.50
C THR A 154 0.35 14.27 -7.29
N SER A 155 1.11 15.35 -7.24
CA SER A 155 2.51 15.27 -6.82
C SER A 155 2.60 15.20 -5.30
N MET A 156 3.68 14.63 -4.75
CA MET A 156 3.91 14.64 -3.30
C MET A 156 3.83 16.04 -2.70
N ARG A 157 4.39 17.05 -3.38
CA ARG A 157 4.38 18.44 -2.89
C ARG A 157 2.96 19.01 -2.86
N ALA A 158 2.13 18.65 -3.84
CA ALA A 158 0.72 19.05 -3.85
C ALA A 158 -0.07 18.30 -2.78
N ALA A 159 0.09 16.98 -2.68
CA ALA A 159 -0.53 16.16 -1.63
C ALA A 159 -0.21 16.70 -0.22
N THR A 160 1.06 16.94 0.11
CA THR A 160 1.43 17.49 1.43
C THR A 160 0.79 18.85 1.69
N ARG A 161 0.67 19.73 0.68
CA ARG A 161 -0.01 21.03 0.83
C ARG A 161 -1.51 20.87 1.08
N THR A 162 -2.18 20.02 0.33
CA THR A 162 -3.61 19.73 0.51
C THR A 162 -3.88 19.18 1.91
N LEU A 163 -3.04 18.24 2.37
CA LEU A 163 -3.17 17.64 3.70
C LEU A 163 -2.84 18.63 4.83
N ALA A 164 -1.94 19.58 4.60
CA ALA A 164 -1.65 20.65 5.55
C ALA A 164 -2.74 21.73 5.60
N GLY A 165 -3.44 21.98 4.49
CA GLY A 165 -4.51 22.98 4.38
C GLY A 165 -5.89 22.50 4.84
N GLY A 166 -6.14 21.19 4.89
CA GLY A 166 -7.38 20.60 5.40
C GLY A 166 -7.41 20.38 6.92
N ALA A 167 -6.36 20.80 7.64
CA ALA A 167 -6.24 20.69 9.10
C ALA A 167 -6.54 22.02 9.82
N GLY A 168 -7.21 22.96 9.13
CA GLY A 168 -7.60 24.28 9.65
C GLY A 168 -9.10 24.42 9.77
#